data_AF-A0A1V4SZP6-F1
#
_entry.id   AF-A0A1V4SZP6-F1
#
_cell.length_a   1.000
_cell.length_b   1.000
_cell.length_c   1.000
_cell.angle_alpha   90.00
_cell.angle_beta   90.00
_cell.angle_gamma   90.00
#
_symmetry.space_group_name_H-M   'P 1'
#
loop_
_entity.id
_entity.type
_entity.pdbx_description
1 polymer ?
#
loop_
_entity_poly.entity_id
_entity_poly.type
_entity_poly.pdbx_seq_one_letter_code
_entity_poly.pdbx_strand_id
1 'polypeptide(L)'
;ERGPDIWQITSSGYKNEFPAKLLTLFDRLNRWLYSPKSPLNWFTKRRKMRVIPRKPQTADPGERLANGAGGGLVELNAEGAPVRVVQLCADGRDISFKLQEDEARWE
;
A
#
# COMPACT_ATOMS: atom_id res chain seq x y z
N GLU A 1 24.73 5.68 10.29
CA GLU A 1 23.73 4.72 10.84
C GLU A 1 22.52 4.66 9.91
N ARG A 2 21.86 3.51 9.76
CA ARG A 2 20.56 3.45 9.06
C ARG A 2 19.52 4.11 9.98
N GLY A 3 18.71 5.01 9.42
CA GLY A 3 17.56 5.59 10.14
C GLY A 3 16.49 4.53 10.45
N PRO A 4 15.43 4.90 11.18
CA PRO A 4 14.39 3.95 11.58
C PRO A 4 13.61 3.42 10.37
N ASP A 5 13.15 2.17 10.47
CA ASP A 5 12.19 1.60 9.53
C ASP A 5 10.77 2.06 9.91
N ILE A 6 9.98 2.43 8.90
CA ILE A 6 8.60 2.91 9.08
C ILE A 6 7.68 2.03 8.26
N TRP A 7 6.63 1.51 8.89
CA TRP A 7 5.57 0.74 8.22
C TRP A 7 4.30 1.58 8.13
N GLN A 8 3.84 1.82 6.90
CA GLN A 8 2.54 2.45 6.65
C GLN A 8 1.57 1.37 6.20
N ILE A 9 0.57 1.09 7.04
CA ILE A 9 -0.48 0.10 6.78
C ILE A 9 -1.82 0.80 6.94
N THR A 10 -2.68 0.70 5.92
CA THR A 10 -3.97 1.39 5.87
C THR A 10 -5.05 0.44 5.39
N SER A 11 -6.16 0.35 6.12
CA SER A 11 -7.36 -0.40 5.74
C SER A 11 -8.59 0.46 5.96
N SER A 12 -9.53 0.46 5.02
CA SER A 12 -10.75 1.29 5.04
C SER A 12 -11.88 0.69 5.88
N GLY A 13 -11.77 -0.56 6.33
CA GLY A 13 -12.69 -1.19 7.28
C GLY A 13 -13.92 -1.90 6.67
N TYR A 14 -14.77 -2.42 7.58
CA TYR A 14 -15.79 -3.44 7.28
C TYR A 14 -16.97 -3.03 6.40
N LYS A 15 -17.25 -1.73 6.23
CA LYS A 15 -18.37 -1.22 5.42
C LYS A 15 -17.92 -0.39 4.21
N ASN A 16 -16.62 -0.35 3.96
CA ASN A 16 -16.03 0.52 2.95
C ASN A 16 -15.40 -0.32 1.86
N GLU A 17 -16.21 -0.66 0.87
CA GLU A 17 -15.74 -1.09 -0.44
C GLU A 17 -15.88 0.08 -1.41
N PHE A 18 -14.81 0.37 -2.15
CA PHE A 18 -14.82 1.51 -3.05
C PHE A 18 -15.41 1.11 -4.40
N PRO A 19 -16.20 1.98 -5.07
CA PRO A 19 -16.67 1.68 -6.42
C PRO A 19 -15.49 1.50 -7.38
N ALA A 20 -15.36 0.30 -7.98
CA ALA A 20 -14.16 -0.11 -8.72
C ALA A 20 -13.72 0.88 -9.82
N LYS A 21 -14.68 1.43 -10.59
CA LYS A 21 -14.37 2.42 -11.65
C LYS A 21 -13.73 3.70 -11.09
N LEU A 22 -14.27 4.20 -9.98
CA LEU A 22 -13.73 5.39 -9.32
C LEU A 22 -12.38 5.09 -8.67
N LEU A 23 -12.20 3.89 -8.12
CA LEU A 23 -10.91 3.46 -7.57
C LEU A 23 -9.83 3.50 -8.65
N THR A 24 -10.10 2.93 -9.82
CA THR A 24 -9.16 2.92 -10.95
C THR A 24 -8.84 4.34 -11.44
N LEU A 25 -9.85 5.23 -11.49
CA LEU A 25 -9.63 6.62 -11.86
C LEU A 25 -8.74 7.35 -10.83
N PHE A 26 -9.05 7.20 -9.54
CA PHE A 26 -8.29 7.83 -8.46
C PHE A 26 -6.88 7.25 -8.33
N ASP A 27 -6.66 5.96 -8.57
CA ASP A 27 -5.31 5.39 -8.63
C ASP A 27 -4.49 6.05 -9.75
N ARG A 28 -5.07 6.20 -10.95
CA ARG A 28 -4.41 6.86 -12.08
C ARG A 28 -4.10 8.32 -11.80
N LEU A 29 -5.05 9.07 -11.24
CA LEU A 29 -4.85 10.47 -10.86
C LEU A 29 -3.77 10.60 -9.78
N ASN A 30 -3.82 9.78 -8.74
CA ASN A 30 -2.83 9.76 -7.67
C ASN A 30 -1.42 9.48 -8.23
N ARG A 31 -1.29 8.52 -9.16
CA ARG A 31 -0.01 8.22 -9.82
C ARG A 31 0.53 9.39 -10.62
N TRP A 32 -0.32 10.11 -11.36
CA TRP A 32 0.11 11.29 -12.11
C TRP A 32 0.52 12.41 -11.16
N LEU A 33 -0.33 12.70 -10.16
CA LEU A 33 -0.21 13.80 -9.22
C LEU A 33 0.97 13.67 -8.25
N TYR A 34 1.37 12.45 -7.90
CA TYR A 34 2.49 12.20 -6.98
C TYR A 34 3.67 11.47 -7.64
N SER A 35 3.69 11.35 -8.97
CA SER A 35 4.85 10.83 -9.70
C SER A 35 6.12 11.63 -9.34
N PRO A 36 7.34 11.03 -9.40
CA PRO A 36 8.57 11.73 -9.05
C PRO A 36 8.79 13.05 -9.81
N LYS A 37 8.25 13.16 -11.03
CA LYS A 37 8.32 14.36 -11.88
C LYS A 37 7.10 15.28 -11.77
N SER A 38 6.19 15.03 -10.83
CA SER A 38 4.98 15.84 -10.67
C SER A 38 5.31 17.26 -10.20
N PRO A 39 4.64 18.29 -10.76
CA PRO A 39 4.79 19.68 -10.30
C PRO A 39 4.43 19.86 -8.82
N LEU A 40 3.54 19.05 -8.25
CA LEU A 40 3.22 19.11 -6.81
C LEU A 40 4.39 18.72 -5.91
N ASN A 41 5.27 17.83 -6.40
CA ASN A 41 6.47 17.47 -5.67
C ASN A 41 7.50 18.61 -5.65
N TRP A 42 7.39 19.62 -6.53
CA TRP A 42 8.24 20.80 -6.46
C TRP A 42 7.92 21.67 -5.23
N PHE A 43 6.67 21.67 -4.77
CA PHE A 43 6.22 22.43 -3.62
C PHE A 43 6.42 21.70 -2.28
N THR A 44 6.91 20.46 -2.27
CA THR A 44 7.06 19.65 -1.05
C THR A 44 8.52 19.19 -0.85
N LYS A 45 9.01 19.23 0.39
CA LYS A 45 10.33 18.68 0.74
C LYS A 45 10.17 17.19 1.08
N ARG A 46 10.78 16.31 0.29
CA ARG A 46 10.84 14.85 0.57
C ARG A 46 12.12 14.50 1.32
N ARG A 47 12.00 13.66 2.34
CA ARG A 47 13.15 13.06 3.01
C ARG A 47 13.61 11.86 2.19
N LYS A 48 14.92 11.76 1.94
CA LYS A 48 15.50 10.63 1.23
C LYS A 48 15.23 9.34 2.00
N MET A 49 14.36 8.48 1.50
CA MET A 49 13.99 7.21 2.12
C MET A 49 13.92 6.08 1.11
N ARG A 50 14.32 4.88 1.52
CA ARG A 50 14.15 3.67 0.72
C ARG A 50 12.72 3.16 0.95
N VAL A 51 11.90 3.22 -0.09
CA VAL A 51 10.52 2.76 -0.06
C VAL A 51 10.43 1.39 -0.72
N ILE A 52 9.89 0.40 -0.01
CA ILE A 52 9.63 -0.94 -0.56
C ILE A 52 8.12 -1.18 -0.53
N PRO A 53 7.47 -1.34 -1.70
CA PRO A 53 6.03 -1.56 -1.73
C PRO A 53 5.68 -2.98 -1.24
N ARG A 54 4.50 -3.09 -0.60
CA ARG A 54 3.84 -4.37 -0.35
C ARG A 54 2.60 -4.46 -1.24
N LYS A 55 2.54 -5.45 -2.13
CA LYS A 55 1.44 -5.63 -3.09
C LYS A 55 0.51 -6.78 -2.69
N PRO A 56 -0.80 -6.67 -2.95
CA PRO A 56 -1.72 -7.77 -2.72
C PRO A 56 -1.40 -8.95 -3.65
N GLN A 57 -1.46 -10.17 -3.13
CA GLN A 57 -1.08 -11.39 -3.85
C GLN A 57 -2.02 -11.73 -5.01
N THR A 58 -3.27 -11.26 -4.96
CA THR A 58 -4.31 -11.52 -5.95
C THR A 58 -4.42 -10.45 -7.03
N ALA A 59 -3.51 -9.45 -7.06
CA ALA A 59 -3.60 -8.36 -8.01
C ALA A 59 -3.31 -8.82 -9.45
N ASP A 60 -4.16 -8.40 -10.37
CA ASP A 60 -3.84 -8.39 -11.81
C ASP A 60 -2.58 -7.52 -12.07
N PRO A 61 -1.86 -7.73 -13.19
CA PRO A 61 -0.68 -6.94 -13.53
C PRO A 61 -0.99 -5.43 -13.53
N GLY A 62 -0.53 -4.73 -12.49
CA GLY A 62 -0.69 -3.28 -12.34
C GLY A 62 -1.62 -2.86 -11.20
N GLU A 63 -2.41 -3.77 -10.63
CA GLU A 63 -3.16 -3.47 -9.40
C GLU A 63 -2.22 -3.36 -8.19
N ARG A 64 -2.39 -2.30 -7.41
CA ARG A 64 -1.61 -2.03 -6.20
C ARG A 64 -2.48 -1.93 -4.95
N LEU A 65 -3.78 -1.77 -5.13
CA LEU A 65 -4.76 -1.62 -4.07
C LEU A 65 -5.62 -2.87 -4.01
N ALA A 66 -5.83 -3.40 -2.81
CA ALA A 66 -6.86 -4.40 -2.58
C ALA A 66 -8.20 -3.67 -2.41
N ASN A 67 -9.22 -4.08 -3.16
CA ASN A 67 -10.58 -3.59 -2.98
C ASN A 67 -11.47 -4.71 -2.42
N GLY A 68 -12.13 -4.43 -1.31
CA GLY A 68 -13.04 -5.35 -0.64
C GLY A 68 -13.30 -4.89 0.79
N ALA A 69 -14.59 -4.80 1.14
CA ALA A 69 -15.00 -4.53 2.52
C ALA A 69 -14.42 -5.61 3.45
N GLY A 70 -13.83 -5.21 4.58
CA GLY A 70 -13.16 -6.17 5.45
C GLY A 70 -12.32 -5.55 6.56
N GLY A 71 -11.66 -6.41 7.33
CA GLY A 71 -10.75 -6.02 8.40
C GLY A 71 -9.30 -6.23 8.01
N GLY A 72 -8.41 -5.31 8.40
CA GLY A 72 -6.97 -5.52 8.30
C GLY A 72 -6.44 -6.33 9.50
N LEU A 73 -5.68 -7.39 9.25
CA LEU A 73 -4.94 -8.16 10.23
C LEU A 73 -3.44 -7.88 10.07
N VAL A 74 -2.79 -7.49 11.16
CA VAL A 74 -1.34 -7.30 11.24
C VAL A 74 -0.79 -8.16 12.38
N GLU A 75 0.11 -9.07 12.06
CA GLU A 75 0.86 -9.86 13.03
C GLU A 75 2.27 -9.28 13.14
N LEU A 76 2.72 -9.01 14.37
CA LEU A 76 4.04 -8.46 14.67
C LEU A 76 4.95 -9.53 15.28
N ASN A 77 6.24 -9.47 15.02
CA ASN A 77 7.24 -10.25 15.77
C ASN A 77 7.53 -9.63 17.15
N ALA A 78 8.42 -10.27 17.91
CA ALA A 78 8.83 -9.80 19.24
C ALA A 78 9.47 -8.39 19.21
N GLU A 79 10.07 -8.02 18.10
CA GLU A 79 10.69 -6.71 17.88
C GLU A 79 9.70 -5.64 17.38
N GLY A 80 8.42 -5.99 17.20
CA GLY A 80 7.37 -5.08 16.73
C GLY A 80 7.32 -4.86 15.21
N ALA A 81 8.11 -5.59 14.44
CA ALA A 81 8.07 -5.57 12.97
C ALA A 81 6.94 -6.46 12.43
N PRO A 82 6.19 -6.02 11.41
CA PRO A 82 5.11 -6.81 10.83
C PRO A 82 5.65 -8.00 10.05
N VAL A 83 5.22 -9.20 10.47
CA VAL A 83 5.53 -10.49 9.81
C VAL A 83 4.38 -10.95 8.91
N ARG A 84 3.16 -10.51 9.18
CA ARG A 84 1.99 -10.79 8.32
C ARG A 84 1.08 -9.59 8.21
N VAL A 85 0.64 -9.31 6.99
CA VAL A 85 -0.34 -8.26 6.68
C VAL A 85 -1.38 -8.86 5.73
N VAL A 86 -2.63 -8.93 6.17
CA VAL A 86 -3.75 -9.53 5.43
C VAL A 86 -4.97 -8.62 5.50
N GLN A 87 -5.70 -8.51 4.39
CA GLN A 87 -7.07 -8.00 4.40
C GLN A 87 -8.03 -9.20 4.44
N LEU A 88 -8.79 -9.31 5.52
CA LEU A 88 -9.84 -10.30 5.71
C LEU A 88 -11.14 -9.73 5.12
N CYS A 89 -11.50 -10.12 3.91
CA CYS A 89 -12.67 -9.59 3.21
C CYS A 89 -13.97 -10.25 3.72
N ALA A 90 -15.05 -9.47 3.72
CA ALA A 90 -16.38 -9.91 4.16
C ALA A 90 -16.99 -11.00 3.27
N ASP A 91 -16.49 -11.14 2.03
CA ASP A 91 -16.87 -12.20 1.10
C ASP A 91 -16.07 -13.50 1.28
N GLY A 92 -15.26 -13.59 2.35
CA GLY A 92 -14.48 -14.77 2.70
C GLY A 92 -13.11 -14.86 2.01
N ARG A 93 -12.71 -13.87 1.20
CA ARG A 93 -11.36 -13.82 0.62
C ARG A 93 -10.35 -13.27 1.63
N ASP A 94 -9.17 -13.88 1.66
CA ASP A 94 -8.00 -13.36 2.39
C ASP A 94 -6.96 -12.83 1.40
N ILE A 95 -6.71 -11.53 1.42
CA ILE A 95 -5.75 -10.89 0.54
C ILE A 95 -4.47 -10.60 1.32
N SER A 96 -3.45 -11.44 1.10
CA SER A 96 -2.13 -11.27 1.71
C SER A 96 -1.29 -10.26 0.93
N PHE A 97 -0.50 -9.45 1.64
CA PHE A 97 0.39 -8.47 1.03
C PHE A 97 1.86 -8.92 1.12
N LYS A 98 2.52 -9.06 -0.03
CA LYS A 98 3.93 -9.47 -0.11
C LYS A 98 4.84 -8.28 -0.33
N LEU A 99 5.96 -8.27 0.38
CA LEU A 99 7.05 -7.30 0.18
C LEU A 99 7.69 -7.55 -1.19
N GLN A 100 7.80 -6.51 -2.01
CA GLN A 100 8.44 -6.56 -3.33
C GLN A 100 9.79 -5.83 -3.26
N GLU A 101 10.84 -6.54 -2.85
CA GLU A 101 12.17 -5.95 -2.69
C GLU A 101 12.80 -5.49 -4.00
N ASP A 102 12.48 -6.17 -5.10
CA ASP A 102 12.87 -5.85 -6.47
C ASP A 102 12.28 -4.51 -6.96
N GLU A 103 11.15 -4.09 -6.39
CA GLU A 103 10.51 -2.80 -6.66
C GLU A 103 10.91 -1.68 -5.68
N ALA A 104 11.95 -1.91 -4.85
CA ALA A 104 12.46 -0.90 -3.94
C ALA A 104 12.98 0.33 -4.71
N ARG A 105 12.59 1.52 -4.25
CA ARG A 105 13.02 2.79 -4.85
C ARG A 105 13.43 3.80 -3.79
N TRP A 106 14.30 4.73 -4.18
CA TRP A 106 14.63 5.90 -3.38
C TRP A 106 13.67 7.04 -3.73
N GLU A 107 12.95 7.53 -2.73
CA GLU A 107 12.13 8.74 -2.82
C GLU A 107 12.71 9.89 -1.98
#